data_AF-A0A8B6FJU5-F1
#
_entry.id   AF-A0A8B6FJU5-F1
#
_cell.length_a   1.000
_cell.length_b   1.000
_cell.length_c   1.000
_cell.angle_alpha   90.00
_cell.angle_beta   90.00
_cell.angle_gamma   90.00
#
_symmetry.space_group_name_H-M   'P 1'
#
loop_
_entity.id
_entity.type
_entity.pdbx_description
1 polymer ?
#
loop_
_entity_poly.entity_id
_entity_poly.type
_entity_poly.pdbx_seq_one_letter_code
_entity_poly.pdbx_strand_id
1 'polypeptide(L)'
;ACKFSLRLLGPLLESEAINNKFQKYLLEDANLIYGEFMNDLAKCIIQDFPDKVNFYVMGCISFYKSMWSEIKCNAALFTGYLLGNLQHDKQVAISKEHVCAALIILLKDQSPSVRAAAAEAMSLLYEY
;
A
#
# COMPACT_ATOMS: atom_id res chain seq x y z
N ALA A 1 -2.06 5.74 -18.81
CA ALA A 1 -1.03 4.67 -18.79
C ALA A 1 -1.24 3.67 -17.65
N CYS A 2 -1.04 4.02 -16.36
CA CYS A 2 -1.14 3.05 -15.26
C CYS A 2 -2.50 2.34 -15.11
N LYS A 3 -3.63 3.07 -15.24
CA LYS A 3 -4.97 2.47 -15.18
C LYS A 3 -5.14 1.31 -16.20
N PHE A 4 -4.75 1.55 -17.45
CA PHE A 4 -4.82 0.55 -18.51
C PHE A 4 -3.90 -0.64 -18.24
N SER A 5 -2.65 -0.40 -17.84
CA SER A 5 -1.71 -1.48 -17.50
C SER A 5 -2.21 -2.36 -16.35
N LEU A 6 -2.78 -1.77 -15.30
CA LEU A 6 -3.37 -2.54 -14.20
C LEU A 6 -4.58 -3.36 -14.66
N ARG A 7 -5.41 -2.84 -15.56
CA ARG A 7 -6.53 -3.61 -16.15
C ARG A 7 -6.07 -4.79 -16.99
N LEU A 8 -4.93 -4.68 -17.69
CA LEU A 8 -4.33 -5.82 -18.38
C LEU A 8 -3.72 -6.83 -17.41
N LEU A 9 -3.20 -6.37 -16.27
CA LEU A 9 -2.64 -7.23 -15.23
C LEU A 9 -3.71 -8.01 -14.46
N GLY A 10 -4.88 -7.41 -14.21
CA GLY A 10 -5.96 -7.99 -13.39
C GLY A 10 -6.27 -9.46 -13.69
N PRO A 11 -6.53 -9.85 -14.95
CA PRO A 11 -6.84 -11.23 -15.32
C PRO A 11 -5.71 -12.24 -15.05
N LEU A 12 -4.48 -11.77 -14.82
CA LEU A 12 -3.29 -12.59 -14.57
C LEU A 12 -2.97 -12.77 -13.08
N LEU A 13 -3.64 -12.04 -12.19
CA LEU A 13 -3.31 -12.04 -10.76
C LEU A 13 -3.89 -13.22 -9.99
N GLU A 14 -4.60 -14.17 -10.62
CA GLU A 14 -5.27 -15.29 -9.94
C GLU A 14 -6.20 -14.86 -8.78
N SER A 15 -6.66 -13.59 -8.80
CA SER A 15 -7.61 -13.02 -7.85
C SER A 15 -8.77 -12.39 -8.62
N GLU A 16 -9.95 -13.00 -8.52
CA GLU A 16 -11.16 -12.47 -9.14
C GLU A 16 -11.56 -11.14 -8.49
N ALA A 17 -11.37 -10.99 -7.17
CA ALA A 17 -11.69 -9.77 -6.44
C ALA A 17 -10.86 -8.57 -6.91
N ILE A 18 -9.55 -8.74 -7.06
CA ILE A 18 -8.66 -7.68 -7.55
C ILE A 18 -8.94 -7.39 -9.03
N ASN A 19 -9.11 -8.41 -9.86
CA ASN A 19 -9.46 -8.22 -11.26
C ASN A 19 -10.75 -7.40 -11.41
N ASN A 20 -11.80 -7.78 -10.70
CA ASN A 20 -13.08 -7.06 -10.73
C ASN A 20 -12.92 -5.59 -10.30
N LYS A 21 -12.14 -5.30 -9.26
CA LYS A 21 -11.83 -3.92 -8.86
C LYS A 21 -11.09 -3.16 -9.97
N PHE A 22 -10.07 -3.76 -10.59
CA PHE A 22 -9.32 -3.12 -11.67
C PHE A 22 -10.21 -2.82 -12.88
N GLN A 23 -11.03 -3.79 -13.32
CA GLN A 23 -11.93 -3.57 -14.46
C GLN A 23 -13.00 -2.51 -14.18
N LYS A 24 -13.52 -2.46 -12.94
CA LYS A 24 -14.60 -1.56 -12.57
C LYS A 24 -14.14 -0.13 -12.30
N TYR A 25 -13.04 0.05 -11.56
CA TYR A 25 -12.66 1.36 -11.03
C TYR A 25 -11.55 2.06 -11.82
N LEU A 26 -10.78 1.33 -12.63
CA LEU A 26 -9.66 1.90 -13.41
C LEU A 26 -10.04 2.19 -14.88
N LEU A 27 -11.29 2.58 -15.13
CA LEU A 27 -11.71 3.12 -16.43
C LEU A 27 -11.01 4.47 -16.68
N GLU A 28 -10.74 4.82 -17.95
CA GLU A 28 -10.03 6.06 -18.29
C GLU A 28 -10.73 7.29 -17.69
N ASP A 29 -12.05 7.40 -17.92
CA ASP A 29 -12.87 8.52 -17.48
C ASP A 29 -13.43 8.40 -16.04
N ALA A 30 -13.11 7.30 -15.34
CA ALA A 30 -13.57 7.15 -13.96
C ALA A 30 -12.82 8.09 -13.00
N ASN A 31 -13.59 8.81 -12.19
CA ASN A 31 -13.09 9.52 -11.01
C ASN A 31 -12.80 8.51 -9.90
N LEU A 32 -11.53 8.37 -9.56
CA LEU A 32 -11.05 7.42 -8.57
C LEU A 32 -10.75 8.16 -7.27
N ILE A 33 -11.41 7.76 -6.18
CA ILE A 33 -10.99 8.15 -4.83
C ILE A 33 -9.78 7.27 -4.49
N TYR A 34 -8.58 7.79 -4.78
CA TYR A 34 -7.37 6.98 -4.80
C TYR A 34 -7.05 6.31 -3.45
N GLY A 35 -7.21 7.02 -2.33
CA GLY A 35 -6.99 6.45 -1.00
C GLY A 35 -7.93 5.29 -0.68
N GLU A 36 -9.22 5.43 -0.99
CA GLU A 36 -10.22 4.36 -0.80
C GLU A 36 -9.90 3.15 -1.68
N PHE A 37 -9.55 3.37 -2.94
CA PHE A 37 -9.12 2.31 -3.85
C PHE A 37 -7.89 1.55 -3.33
N MET A 38 -6.88 2.27 -2.83
CA MET A 38 -5.66 1.66 -2.28
C MET A 38 -5.95 0.84 -1.02
N ASN A 39 -6.77 1.35 -0.12
CA ASN A 39 -7.20 0.63 1.08
C ASN A 39 -7.95 -0.65 0.73
N ASP A 40 -8.88 -0.56 -0.21
CA ASP A 40 -9.65 -1.70 -0.69
C ASP A 40 -8.80 -2.74 -1.42
N LEU A 41 -7.82 -2.30 -2.20
CA LEU A 41 -6.85 -3.18 -2.84
C LEU A 41 -6.00 -3.91 -1.79
N ALA A 42 -5.55 -3.22 -0.74
CA ALA A 42 -4.79 -3.83 0.34
C ALA A 42 -5.58 -4.96 1.03
N LYS A 43 -6.88 -4.74 1.32
CA LYS A 43 -7.76 -5.77 1.87
C LYS A 43 -7.87 -7.02 0.97
N CYS A 44 -8.03 -6.83 -0.33
CA CYS A 44 -8.06 -7.96 -1.27
C CYS A 44 -6.71 -8.72 -1.30
N ILE A 45 -5.57 -8.02 -1.26
CA ILE A 45 -4.26 -8.68 -1.21
C ILE A 45 -4.10 -9.50 0.08
N ILE A 46 -4.53 -8.97 1.23
CA ILE A 46 -4.46 -9.70 2.51
C ILE A 46 -5.33 -10.96 2.47
N GLN A 47 -6.50 -10.87 1.85
CA GLN A 47 -7.43 -11.99 1.72
C GLN A 47 -6.91 -13.07 0.75
N ASP A 48 -6.48 -12.67 -0.45
CA ASP A 48 -6.17 -13.61 -1.52
C ASP A 48 -4.70 -14.06 -1.51
N PHE A 49 -3.79 -13.26 -0.93
CA PHE A 49 -2.34 -13.54 -0.84
C PHE A 49 -1.77 -13.31 0.57
N PRO A 50 -2.34 -13.93 1.63
CA PRO A 50 -1.91 -13.70 3.01
C PRO A 50 -0.41 -13.96 3.22
N ASP A 51 0.15 -15.00 2.59
CA ASP A 51 1.56 -15.37 2.72
C ASP A 51 2.52 -14.40 2.01
N LYS A 52 2.00 -13.51 1.17
CA LYS A 52 2.79 -12.51 0.41
C LYS A 52 2.77 -11.14 1.05
N VAL A 53 1.98 -10.90 2.10
CA VAL A 53 1.85 -9.56 2.71
C VAL A 53 3.21 -9.02 3.19
N ASN A 54 4.00 -9.83 3.90
CA ASN A 54 5.35 -9.40 4.32
C ASN A 54 6.24 -9.05 3.13
N PHE A 55 6.19 -9.83 2.04
CA PHE A 55 6.94 -9.55 0.82
C PHE A 55 6.55 -8.19 0.22
N TYR A 56 5.25 -7.88 0.15
CA TYR A 56 4.78 -6.59 -0.38
C TYR A 56 5.12 -5.41 0.55
N VAL A 57 5.06 -5.59 1.87
CA VAL A 57 5.48 -4.57 2.84
C VAL A 57 6.97 -4.28 2.71
N MET A 58 7.83 -5.31 2.65
CA MET A 58 9.27 -5.12 2.43
C MET A 58 9.56 -4.46 1.06
N GLY A 59 8.79 -4.82 0.04
CA GLY A 59 8.81 -4.16 -1.27
C GLY A 59 8.51 -2.66 -1.15
N CYS A 60 7.47 -2.27 -0.41
CA CYS A 60 7.13 -0.86 -0.16
C CYS A 60 8.25 -0.14 0.59
N ILE A 61 8.79 -0.72 1.66
CA ILE A 61 9.92 -0.13 2.41
C ILE A 61 11.12 0.09 1.50
N SER A 62 11.40 -0.82 0.57
CA SER A 62 12.49 -0.66 -0.39
C SER A 62 12.35 0.58 -1.29
N PHE A 63 11.12 1.06 -1.50
CA PHE A 63 10.81 2.26 -2.27
C PHE A 63 10.88 3.57 -1.47
N TYR A 64 11.07 3.51 -0.14
CA TYR A 64 11.20 4.72 0.69
C TYR A 64 12.45 5.55 0.36
N LYS A 65 13.45 4.91 -0.25
CA LYS A 65 14.67 5.58 -0.78
C LYS A 65 14.53 6.08 -2.22
N SER A 66 13.35 6.00 -2.82
CA SER A 66 13.13 6.47 -4.19
C SER A 66 13.43 7.97 -4.29
N MET A 67 14.00 8.38 -5.43
CA MET A 67 14.22 9.78 -5.76
C MET A 67 12.90 10.54 -5.96
N TRP A 68 11.79 9.81 -6.19
CA TRP A 68 10.50 10.39 -6.57
C TRP A 68 9.59 10.43 -5.35
N SER A 69 9.21 11.63 -4.92
CA SER A 69 8.33 11.84 -3.76
C SER A 69 7.01 11.08 -3.88
N GLU A 70 6.41 11.03 -5.07
CA GLU A 70 5.16 10.31 -5.31
C GLU A 70 5.29 8.80 -5.05
N ILE A 71 6.40 8.19 -5.44
CA ILE A 71 6.67 6.78 -5.17
C ILE A 71 6.82 6.55 -3.66
N LYS A 72 7.54 7.43 -2.95
CA LYS A 72 7.67 7.36 -1.49
C LYS A 72 6.31 7.48 -0.79
N CYS A 73 5.48 8.44 -1.19
CA CYS A 73 4.13 8.63 -0.65
C CYS A 73 3.27 7.37 -0.81
N ASN A 74 3.19 6.84 -2.04
CA ASN A 74 2.37 5.66 -2.34
C ASN A 74 2.85 4.42 -1.58
N ALA A 75 4.17 4.23 -1.49
CA ALA A 75 4.75 3.14 -0.72
C ALA A 75 4.45 3.25 0.79
N ALA A 76 4.53 4.47 1.35
CA ALA A 76 4.23 4.71 2.76
C ALA A 76 2.76 4.42 3.08
N LEU A 77 1.84 5.00 2.30
CA LEU A 77 0.41 4.79 2.47
C LEU A 77 0.02 3.31 2.30
N PHE A 78 0.57 2.63 1.30
CA PHE A 78 0.25 1.23 1.08
C PHE A 78 0.78 0.31 2.18
N THR A 79 1.94 0.62 2.76
CA THR A 79 2.42 -0.03 3.99
C THR A 79 1.41 0.13 5.13
N GLY A 80 0.91 1.34 5.34
CA GLY A 80 -0.12 1.63 6.34
C GLY A 80 -1.41 0.85 6.11
N TYR A 81 -1.92 0.82 4.87
CA TYR A 81 -3.13 0.06 4.53
C TYR A 81 -2.93 -1.46 4.67
N LEU A 82 -1.80 -2.01 4.25
CA LEU A 82 -1.54 -3.45 4.37
C LEU A 82 -1.49 -3.89 5.83
N LEU A 83 -0.74 -3.18 6.67
CA LEU A 83 -0.54 -3.56 8.07
C LEU A 83 -1.73 -3.20 8.96
N GLY A 84 -2.35 -2.03 8.73
CA GLY A 84 -3.51 -1.57 9.48
C GLY A 84 -4.78 -2.40 9.24
N ASN A 85 -4.88 -3.09 8.09
CA ASN A 85 -5.97 -4.06 7.83
C ASN A 85 -5.58 -5.51 8.16
N LEU A 86 -4.33 -5.80 8.51
CA LEU A 86 -3.87 -7.16 8.81
C LEU A 86 -4.30 -7.56 10.23
N GLN A 87 -4.81 -8.79 10.39
CA GLN A 87 -5.18 -9.31 11.71
C GLN A 87 -3.96 -9.39 12.64
N HIS A 88 -4.17 -9.12 13.94
CA HIS A 88 -3.09 -8.96 14.92
C HIS A 88 -2.19 -10.19 15.09
N ASP A 89 -2.75 -11.39 14.98
CA ASP A 89 -2.01 -12.65 15.00
C ASP A 89 -1.03 -12.79 13.83
N LYS A 90 -1.38 -12.24 12.67
CA LYS A 90 -0.54 -12.24 11.46
C LYS A 90 0.47 -11.10 11.43
N GLN A 91 0.24 -10.02 12.17
CA GLN A 91 1.18 -8.90 12.28
C GLN A 91 2.51 -9.30 12.92
N VAL A 92 2.52 -10.31 13.81
CA VAL A 92 3.73 -10.76 14.54
C VAL A 92 4.84 -11.24 13.60
N ALA A 93 4.50 -11.67 12.39
CA ALA A 93 5.48 -12.11 11.39
C ALA A 93 6.26 -10.94 10.74
N ILE A 94 5.85 -9.69 10.99
CA ILE A 94 6.44 -8.48 10.40
C ILE A 94 7.00 -7.62 11.52
N SER A 95 8.29 -7.26 11.45
CA SER A 95 8.94 -6.48 12.52
C SER A 95 8.33 -5.08 12.63
N LYS A 96 7.72 -4.81 13.77
CA LYS A 96 7.17 -3.50 14.13
C LYS A 96 8.28 -2.45 14.20
N GLU A 97 9.40 -2.81 14.82
CA GLU A 97 10.56 -1.94 14.97
C GLU A 97 11.10 -1.51 13.60
N HIS A 98 11.23 -2.46 12.67
CA HIS A 98 11.75 -2.16 11.33
C HIS A 98 10.81 -1.24 10.55
N VAL A 99 9.51 -1.56 10.52
CA VAL A 99 8.49 -0.77 9.80
C VAL A 99 8.42 0.65 10.38
N CYS A 100 8.29 0.78 11.70
CA CYS A 100 8.15 2.07 12.37
C CYS A 100 9.42 2.91 12.20
N ALA A 101 10.61 2.33 12.32
CA ALA A 101 11.86 3.03 12.06
C ALA A 101 11.93 3.58 10.62
N ALA A 102 11.49 2.79 9.64
CA ALA A 102 11.46 3.22 8.23
C ALA A 102 10.47 4.39 8.00
N LEU A 103 9.28 4.36 8.61
CA LEU A 103 8.31 5.46 8.54
C LEU A 103 8.80 6.73 9.25
N ILE A 104 9.49 6.59 10.39
CA ILE A 104 10.10 7.72 11.11
C ILE A 104 11.16 8.43 10.25
N ILE A 105 11.88 7.71 9.38
CA ILE A 105 12.80 8.33 8.42
C ILE A 105 12.02 9.20 7.43
N LEU A 106 10.90 8.70 6.90
CA LEU A 106 10.05 9.47 5.97
C LEU A 106 9.38 10.70 6.61
N LEU A 107 9.08 10.65 7.91
CA LEU A 107 8.60 11.84 8.64
C LEU A 107 9.62 13.00 8.64
N LYS A 108 10.88 12.73 8.35
CA LYS A 108 11.96 13.73 8.24
C LYS A 108 12.31 14.07 6.79
N ASP A 109 11.55 13.56 5.81
CA ASP A 109 11.82 13.79 4.40
C ASP A 109 11.73 15.28 4.03
N GLN A 110 12.50 15.70 3.03
CA GLN A 110 12.49 17.09 2.55
C GLN A 110 11.13 17.47 1.96
N SER A 111 10.44 16.52 1.31
CA SER A 111 9.15 16.75 0.69
C SER A 111 8.02 16.79 1.73
N PRO A 112 7.23 17.88 1.81
CA PRO A 112 6.07 17.95 2.71
C PRO A 112 5.04 16.85 2.47
N SER A 113 4.82 16.46 1.20
CA SER A 113 3.87 15.40 0.86
C SER A 113 4.28 14.03 1.38
N VAL A 114 5.60 13.75 1.42
CA VAL A 114 6.14 12.49 1.93
C VAL A 114 5.98 12.42 3.45
N ARG A 115 6.26 13.53 4.14
CA ARG A 115 6.03 13.62 5.59
C ARG A 115 4.55 13.43 5.93
N ALA A 116 3.64 14.06 5.17
CA ALA A 116 2.20 13.89 5.37
C ALA A 116 1.75 12.44 5.15
N ALA A 117 2.19 11.81 4.05
CA ALA A 117 1.89 10.40 3.75
C ALA A 117 2.44 9.44 4.82
N ALA A 118 3.64 9.71 5.36
CA ALA A 118 4.20 8.93 6.46
C ALA A 118 3.40 9.09 7.76
N ALA A 119 2.96 10.31 8.08
CA ALA A 119 2.11 10.56 9.25
C ALA A 119 0.74 9.87 9.12
N GLU A 120 0.13 9.94 7.93
CA GLU A 120 -1.12 9.23 7.62
C GLU A 120 -0.93 7.72 7.74
N ALA A 121 0.13 7.16 7.14
CA ALA A 121 0.45 5.75 7.27
C ALA A 121 0.62 5.33 8.74
N MET A 122 1.32 6.11 9.56
CA MET A 122 1.47 5.82 10.99
C MET A 122 0.13 5.92 11.75
N SER A 123 -0.79 6.81 11.35
CA SER A 123 -2.11 6.89 11.99
C SER A 123 -2.95 5.62 11.78
N LEU A 124 -2.70 4.87 10.70
CA LEU A 124 -3.34 3.57 10.43
C LEU A 124 -2.75 2.43 11.28
N LEU A 125 -1.63 2.69 11.97
CA LEU A 125 -0.87 1.71 12.75
C LEU A 125 -0.98 1.95 14.26
N TYR A 126 -2.06 2.58 14.72
CA TYR A 126 -2.23 2.94 16.14
C TYR A 126 -2.33 1.73 17.09
N GLU A 127 -2.77 0.58 16.59
CA GLU A 127 -2.82 -0.72 17.29
C GLU A 127 -1.72 -1.70 16.84
N TYR A 128 -0.86 -1.27 15.92
CA TYR A 128 0.22 -2.10 15.36
C TYR A 128 1.36 -2.27 16.36
#